data_AF-A0A3F2V1T7-F1
#
_entry.id   AF-A0A3F2V1T7-F1
#
_cell.length_a   1.000
_cell.length_b   1.000
_cell.length_c   1.000
_cell.angle_alpha   90.00
_cell.angle_beta   90.00
_cell.angle_gamma   90.00
#
_symmetry.space_group_name_H-M   'P 1'
#
loop_
_entity.id
_entity.type
_entity.pdbx_description
1 polymer ?
#
loop_
_entity_poly.entity_id
_entity_poly.type
_entity_poly.pdbx_seq_one_letter_code
_entity_poly.pdbx_strand_id
1 'polypeptide(L)'
;MARAGLNKFNVQQARDTLLARGINPSVDAVRVELGNTGSKTTIHRYLKELEAEEATQLGDEALLSSALKDMVARMAAKLRDEALHRAEAANQAWQTEKTQLVAQLSAAQARLKELSADNAALATRLERENTAHDETKTRLHNADLRAERSEQQVQGLEQQLDENQKHLASLEEKHRNARDALEHFRTSAQEQRQQEQLRHDTQVQQLQAELRNLNQTLIVKQSELTQLNRDNASLVGEVGEHRTQAKQLEKQLSEKTKQAELASDTSAKLLAVTEEKNALDSRLQSLLQTLDAEAGKARGLELSLAKLQTELDVKNELLDKLSIR
;
A
#
# COMPACT_ATOMS: atom_id res chain seq x y z
N MET A 1 -177.12 64.08 62.20
CA MET A 1 -176.44 63.44 61.05
C MET A 1 -175.07 64.07 60.89
N ALA A 2 -174.02 63.30 61.21
CA ALA A 2 -172.65 63.75 61.28
C ALA A 2 -172.15 64.22 59.90
N ARG A 3 -171.40 65.33 59.85
CA ARG A 3 -170.57 65.64 58.68
C ARG A 3 -169.12 65.65 59.11
N ALA A 4 -168.46 64.54 58.79
CA ALA A 4 -167.06 64.26 59.05
C ALA A 4 -166.16 65.37 58.49
N GLY A 5 -165.20 65.81 59.30
CA GLY A 5 -164.14 66.70 58.85
C GLY A 5 -163.33 66.05 57.73
N LEU A 6 -162.98 66.84 56.72
CA LEU A 6 -162.19 66.40 55.57
C LEU A 6 -160.76 66.02 56.02
N ASN A 7 -160.35 64.76 55.80
CA ASN A 7 -158.99 64.28 56.13
C ASN A 7 -158.04 64.34 54.91
N LYS A 8 -156.74 64.55 55.17
CA LYS A 8 -155.66 64.60 54.15
C LYS A 8 -155.65 63.35 53.24
N PHE A 9 -155.95 62.17 53.79
CA PHE A 9 -156.03 60.91 53.05
C PHE A 9 -157.12 60.91 51.96
N ASN A 10 -158.28 61.52 52.21
CA ASN A 10 -159.35 61.59 51.21
C ASN A 10 -158.95 62.51 50.04
N VAL A 11 -158.22 63.59 50.34
CA VAL A 11 -157.67 64.51 49.32
C VAL A 11 -156.58 63.82 48.50
N GLN A 12 -155.74 63.00 49.13
CA GLN A 12 -154.73 62.19 48.45
C GLN A 12 -155.38 61.15 47.52
N GLN A 13 -156.37 60.40 48.00
CA GLN A 13 -157.06 59.40 47.19
C GLN A 13 -157.80 60.02 45.99
N ALA A 14 -158.44 61.18 46.19
CA ALA A 14 -159.10 61.92 45.11
C ALA A 14 -158.10 62.54 44.10
N ARG A 15 -156.90 62.94 44.56
CA ARG A 15 -155.81 63.39 43.68
C ARG A 15 -155.26 62.23 42.84
N ASP A 16 -155.03 61.08 43.47
CA ASP A 16 -154.45 59.89 42.82
C ASP A 16 -155.42 59.30 41.79
N THR A 17 -156.74 59.30 42.06
CA THR A 17 -157.75 58.90 41.07
C THR A 17 -157.85 59.86 39.90
N LEU A 18 -157.70 61.18 40.12
CA LEU A 18 -157.66 62.17 39.05
C LEU A 18 -156.40 62.04 38.19
N LEU A 19 -155.24 61.84 38.82
CA LEU A 19 -153.96 61.59 38.13
C LEU A 19 -154.02 60.28 37.31
N ALA A 20 -154.58 59.21 37.87
CA ALA A 20 -154.78 57.96 37.15
C ALA A 20 -155.77 58.09 35.97
N ARG A 21 -156.74 59.03 36.04
CA ARG A 21 -157.64 59.40 34.94
C ARG A 21 -157.02 60.40 33.95
N GLY A 22 -155.79 60.86 34.18
CA GLY A 22 -155.09 61.83 33.34
C GLY A 22 -155.63 63.27 33.43
N ILE A 23 -156.46 63.58 34.42
CA ILE A 23 -157.01 64.92 34.66
C ILE A 23 -156.12 65.63 35.68
N ASN A 24 -155.66 66.85 35.36
CA ASN A 24 -154.80 67.61 36.28
C ASN A 24 -155.56 67.91 37.59
N PRO A 25 -155.05 67.50 38.77
CA PRO A 25 -155.75 67.64 40.04
C PRO A 25 -155.81 69.11 40.49
N SER A 26 -156.74 69.88 39.93
CA SER A 26 -157.09 71.21 40.41
C SER A 26 -157.99 71.13 41.64
N VAL A 27 -158.00 72.17 42.47
CA VAL A 27 -158.81 72.21 43.71
C VAL A 27 -160.30 71.94 43.43
N ASP A 28 -160.81 72.44 42.31
CA ASP A 28 -162.20 72.22 41.92
C ASP A 28 -162.43 70.78 41.41
N ALA A 29 -161.47 70.18 40.70
CA ALA A 29 -161.56 68.77 40.28
C ALA A 29 -161.55 67.81 41.48
N VAL A 30 -160.65 68.04 42.44
CA VAL A 30 -160.58 67.25 43.68
C VAL A 30 -161.84 67.43 44.52
N ARG A 31 -162.42 68.64 44.54
CA ARG A 31 -163.68 68.91 45.24
C ARG A 31 -164.88 68.22 44.58
N VAL A 32 -164.92 68.10 43.26
CA VAL A 32 -165.95 67.35 42.53
C VAL A 32 -165.87 65.86 42.86
N GLU A 33 -164.68 65.27 42.84
CA GLU A 33 -164.48 63.85 43.21
C GLU A 33 -164.79 63.59 44.69
N LEU A 34 -164.59 64.57 45.57
CA LEU A 34 -164.99 64.52 46.98
C LEU A 34 -166.48 64.81 47.22
N GLY A 35 -167.32 64.83 46.18
CA GLY A 35 -168.78 64.99 46.30
C GLY A 35 -169.20 66.41 46.69
N ASN A 36 -168.44 67.42 46.24
CA ASN A 36 -168.64 68.84 46.56
C ASN A 36 -168.50 69.19 48.05
N THR A 37 -167.82 68.33 48.81
CA THR A 37 -167.55 68.49 50.25
C THR A 37 -166.16 69.07 50.49
N GLY A 38 -166.03 69.92 51.51
CA GLY A 38 -164.78 70.59 51.87
C GLY A 38 -164.65 72.01 51.36
N SER A 39 -164.05 72.87 52.19
CA SER A 39 -163.66 74.22 51.79
C SER A 39 -162.46 74.17 50.84
N LYS A 40 -162.54 74.98 49.77
CA LYS A 40 -161.50 75.14 48.74
C LYS A 40 -160.10 75.39 49.35
N THR A 41 -160.06 76.11 50.46
CA THR A 41 -158.83 76.40 51.23
C THR A 41 -158.19 75.15 51.86
N THR A 42 -158.99 74.23 52.39
CA THR A 42 -158.49 73.02 53.07
C THR A 42 -157.98 71.99 52.06
N ILE A 43 -158.66 71.85 50.91
CA ILE A 43 -158.21 71.00 49.81
C ILE A 43 -156.90 71.54 49.21
N HIS A 44 -156.80 72.85 48.97
CA HIS A 44 -155.58 73.47 48.46
C HIS A 44 -154.40 73.32 49.45
N ARG A 45 -154.65 73.43 50.76
CA ARG A 45 -153.62 73.19 51.78
C ARG A 45 -153.08 71.76 51.70
N TYR A 46 -153.97 70.76 51.70
CA TYR A 46 -153.56 69.36 51.65
C TYR A 46 -152.92 68.97 50.30
N LEU A 47 -153.36 69.51 49.17
CA LEU A 47 -152.69 69.32 47.88
C LEU A 47 -151.26 69.85 47.90
N LYS A 48 -151.06 71.07 48.44
CA LYS A 48 -149.73 71.69 48.52
C LYS A 48 -148.80 70.96 49.49
N GLU A 49 -149.33 70.40 50.57
CA GLU A 49 -148.57 69.56 51.51
C GLU A 49 -148.12 68.25 50.86
N LEU A 50 -148.97 67.60 50.05
CA LEU A 50 -148.62 66.37 49.34
C LEU A 50 -147.59 66.60 48.22
N GLU A 51 -147.70 67.70 47.47
CA GLU A 51 -146.69 68.09 46.48
C GLU A 51 -145.33 68.37 47.11
N ALA A 52 -145.29 68.94 48.32
CA ALA A 52 -144.05 69.21 49.04
C ALA A 52 -143.37 67.94 49.56
N GLU A 53 -144.15 66.94 49.99
CA GLU A 53 -143.65 65.63 50.46
C GLU A 53 -143.07 64.78 49.32
N GLU A 54 -143.69 64.77 48.14
CA GLU A 54 -143.15 64.06 46.97
C GLU A 54 -141.87 64.71 46.41
N ALA A 55 -141.82 66.04 46.38
CA ALA A 55 -140.64 66.77 45.90
C ALA A 55 -139.40 66.57 46.80
N THR A 56 -139.61 66.30 48.09
CA THR A 56 -138.51 66.05 49.04
C THR A 56 -137.98 64.62 48.96
N GLN A 57 -138.85 63.61 48.78
CA GLN A 57 -138.42 62.21 48.66
C GLN A 57 -137.62 61.91 47.38
N LEU A 58 -138.05 62.46 46.24
CA LEU A 58 -137.33 62.34 44.96
C LEU A 58 -135.97 63.05 45.00
N GLY A 59 -135.84 64.12 45.79
CA GLY A 59 -134.58 64.81 46.04
C GLY A 59 -133.59 63.95 46.80
N ASP A 60 -134.01 63.33 47.91
CA ASP A 60 -133.12 62.53 48.77
C ASP A 60 -132.65 61.22 48.10
N GLU A 61 -133.52 60.52 47.36
CA GLU A 61 -133.13 59.27 46.67
C GLU A 61 -132.20 59.54 45.47
N ALA A 62 -132.44 60.63 44.73
CA ALA A 62 -131.56 61.07 43.66
C ALA A 62 -130.19 61.53 44.19
N LEU A 63 -130.15 62.20 45.36
CA LEU A 63 -128.93 62.64 46.03
C LEU A 63 -128.13 61.46 46.62
N LEU A 64 -128.80 60.44 47.16
CA LEU A 64 -128.14 59.24 47.66
C LEU A 64 -127.55 58.40 46.52
N SER A 65 -128.29 58.26 45.41
CA SER A 65 -127.85 57.57 44.20
C SER A 65 -126.67 58.29 43.51
N SER A 66 -126.68 59.62 43.47
CA SER A 66 -125.57 60.41 42.93
C SER A 66 -124.33 60.32 43.81
N ALA A 67 -124.47 60.40 45.14
CA ALA A 67 -123.34 60.25 46.07
C ALA A 67 -122.67 58.87 46.00
N LEU A 68 -123.45 57.79 45.86
CA LEU A 68 -122.93 56.42 45.64
C LEU A 68 -122.23 56.29 44.28
N LYS A 69 -122.81 56.82 43.20
CA LYS A 69 -122.19 56.82 41.86
C LYS A 69 -120.86 57.57 41.87
N ASP A 70 -120.78 58.72 42.55
CA ASP A 70 -119.54 59.49 42.70
C ASP A 70 -118.49 58.75 43.55
N MET A 71 -118.90 58.01 44.57
CA MET A 71 -117.99 57.18 45.37
C MET A 71 -117.44 56.01 44.54
N VAL A 72 -118.30 55.32 43.78
CA VAL A 72 -117.89 54.24 42.87
C VAL A 72 -117.00 54.78 41.76
N ALA A 73 -117.30 55.95 41.19
CA ALA A 73 -116.44 56.60 40.19
C ALA A 73 -115.06 56.95 40.76
N ARG A 74 -114.99 57.48 41.99
CA ARG A 74 -113.72 57.75 42.69
C ARG A 74 -112.94 56.48 43.01
N MET A 75 -113.62 55.41 43.43
CA MET A 75 -112.98 54.10 43.66
C MET A 75 -112.47 53.48 42.36
N ALA A 76 -113.24 53.55 41.28
CA ALA A 76 -112.83 53.08 39.95
C ALA A 76 -111.64 53.90 39.42
N ALA A 77 -111.63 55.22 39.62
CA ALA A 77 -110.49 56.08 39.28
C ALA A 77 -109.24 55.69 40.08
N LYS A 78 -109.35 55.55 41.41
CA LYS A 78 -108.23 55.10 42.25
C LYS A 78 -107.71 53.71 41.89
N LEU A 79 -108.60 52.76 41.60
CA LEU A 79 -108.21 51.41 41.17
C LEU A 79 -107.53 51.45 39.80
N ARG A 80 -107.99 52.31 38.89
CA ARG A 80 -107.34 52.52 37.59
C ARG A 80 -105.95 53.13 37.77
N ASP A 81 -105.79 54.14 38.62
CA ASP A 81 -104.50 54.77 38.91
C ASP A 81 -103.54 53.78 39.57
N GLU A 82 -104.00 52.96 40.51
CA GLU A 82 -103.19 51.92 41.14
C GLU A 82 -102.79 50.82 40.15
N ALA A 83 -103.71 50.40 39.27
CA ALA A 83 -103.41 49.45 38.20
C ALA A 83 -102.41 50.02 37.19
N LEU A 84 -102.54 51.29 36.82
CA LEU A 84 -101.58 52.00 35.96
C LEU A 84 -100.21 52.09 36.63
N HIS A 85 -100.13 52.49 37.90
CA HIS A 85 -98.86 52.53 38.63
C HIS A 85 -98.20 51.16 38.75
N ARG A 86 -98.97 50.09 39.01
CA ARG A 86 -98.43 48.72 39.02
C ARG A 86 -97.94 48.28 37.64
N ALA A 87 -98.67 48.63 36.57
CA ALA A 87 -98.27 48.33 35.20
C ALA A 87 -97.01 49.12 34.80
N GLU A 88 -96.90 50.39 35.18
CA GLU A 88 -95.72 51.22 34.97
C GLU A 88 -94.51 50.68 35.73
N ALA A 89 -94.67 50.33 37.01
CA ALA A 89 -93.61 49.72 37.81
C ALA A 89 -93.14 48.38 37.23
N ALA A 90 -94.08 47.52 36.80
CA ALA A 90 -93.75 46.25 36.15
C ALA A 90 -93.05 46.47 34.79
N ASN A 91 -93.48 47.45 34.00
CA ASN A 91 -92.84 47.81 32.75
C ASN A 91 -91.43 48.37 32.99
N GLN A 92 -91.23 49.22 33.99
CA GLN A 92 -89.91 49.72 34.37
C GLN A 92 -88.99 48.57 34.81
N ALA A 93 -89.45 47.68 35.69
CA ALA A 93 -88.69 46.51 36.10
C ALA A 93 -88.30 45.63 34.90
N TRP A 94 -89.25 45.34 34.01
CA TRP A 94 -88.99 44.59 32.79
C TRP A 94 -87.99 45.29 31.86
N GLN A 95 -88.08 46.62 31.69
CA GLN A 95 -87.10 47.36 30.89
C GLN A 95 -85.70 47.31 31.52
N THR A 96 -85.59 47.38 32.86
CA THR A 96 -84.30 47.22 33.54
C THR A 96 -83.73 45.81 33.37
N GLU A 97 -84.54 44.76 33.50
CA GLU A 97 -84.10 43.38 33.28
C GLU A 97 -83.69 43.17 31.81
N LYS A 98 -84.48 43.66 30.86
CA LYS A 98 -84.17 43.58 29.44
C LYS A 98 -82.86 44.28 29.10
N THR A 99 -82.62 45.48 29.63
CA THR A 99 -81.37 46.21 29.41
C THR A 99 -80.18 45.50 30.05
N GLN A 100 -80.34 44.92 31.23
CA GLN A 100 -79.31 44.07 31.86
C GLN A 100 -78.99 42.83 31.03
N LEU A 101 -80.01 42.10 30.55
CA LEU A 101 -79.82 40.92 29.71
C LEU A 101 -79.17 41.26 28.36
N VAL A 102 -79.58 42.37 27.72
CA VAL A 102 -78.93 42.85 26.49
C VAL A 102 -77.48 43.24 26.75
N ALA A 103 -77.18 43.89 27.88
CA ALA A 103 -75.80 44.23 28.25
C ALA A 103 -74.97 42.96 28.47
N GLN A 104 -75.49 41.96 29.19
CA GLN A 104 -74.81 40.67 29.41
C GLN A 104 -74.59 39.90 28.10
N LEU A 105 -75.59 39.87 27.21
CA LEU A 105 -75.47 39.24 25.89
C LEU A 105 -74.38 39.92 25.06
N SER A 106 -74.37 41.26 25.05
CA SER A 106 -73.38 42.03 24.29
C SER A 106 -71.96 41.82 24.83
N ALA A 107 -71.78 41.76 26.16
CA ALA A 107 -70.51 41.46 26.80
C ALA A 107 -70.03 40.03 26.50
N ALA A 108 -70.94 39.05 26.56
CA ALA A 108 -70.62 37.66 26.21
C ALA A 108 -70.23 37.52 24.72
N GLN A 109 -70.93 38.21 23.82
CA GLN A 109 -70.61 38.25 22.40
C GLN A 109 -69.25 38.91 22.13
N ALA A 110 -68.92 40.00 22.84
CA ALA A 110 -67.60 40.63 22.75
C ALA A 110 -66.49 39.67 23.19
N ARG A 111 -66.67 39.00 24.34
CA ARG A 111 -65.71 38.01 24.85
C ARG A 111 -65.54 36.80 23.93
N LEU A 112 -66.61 36.33 23.31
CA LEU A 112 -66.53 35.26 22.30
C LEU A 112 -65.73 35.69 21.08
N LYS A 113 -65.90 36.93 20.61
CA LYS A 113 -65.11 37.48 19.51
C LYS A 113 -63.63 37.58 19.87
N GLU A 114 -63.30 38.09 21.06
CA GLU A 114 -61.92 38.14 21.56
C GLU A 114 -61.29 36.75 21.63
N LEU A 115 -61.96 35.79 22.28
CA LEU A 115 -61.47 34.41 22.38
C LEU A 115 -61.33 33.75 21.00
N SER A 116 -62.21 34.06 20.05
CA SER A 116 -62.09 33.54 18.67
C SER A 116 -60.89 34.13 17.95
N ALA A 117 -60.59 35.42 18.16
CA ALA A 117 -59.43 36.08 17.59
C ALA A 117 -58.13 35.55 18.21
N ASP A 118 -58.10 35.33 19.52
CA ASP A 118 -56.97 34.73 20.23
C ASP A 118 -56.71 33.30 19.76
N ASN A 119 -57.75 32.48 19.62
CA ASN A 119 -57.63 31.12 19.10
C ASN A 119 -57.10 31.11 17.65
N ALA A 120 -57.55 32.03 16.80
CA ALA A 120 -57.02 32.17 15.44
C ALA A 120 -55.53 32.60 15.45
N ALA A 121 -55.15 33.53 16.34
CA ALA A 121 -53.77 33.96 16.51
C ALA A 121 -52.87 32.83 17.03
N LEU A 122 -53.37 32.02 17.97
CA LEU A 122 -52.65 30.84 18.48
C LEU A 122 -52.52 29.75 17.41
N ALA A 123 -53.56 29.48 16.63
CA ALA A 123 -53.50 28.52 15.54
C ALA A 123 -52.46 28.93 14.47
N THR A 124 -52.43 30.21 14.09
CA THR A 124 -51.41 30.70 13.14
C THR A 124 -49.99 30.67 13.70
N ARG A 125 -49.81 30.92 15.00
CA ARG A 125 -48.50 30.74 15.67
C ARG A 125 -48.06 29.29 15.69
N LEU A 126 -48.97 28.37 16.03
CA LEU A 126 -48.69 26.94 16.05
C LEU A 126 -48.29 26.44 14.67
N GLU A 127 -48.98 26.88 13.62
CA GLU A 127 -48.64 26.52 12.25
C GLU A 127 -47.24 27.02 11.86
N ARG A 128 -46.89 28.26 12.23
CA ARG A 128 -45.53 28.79 11.99
C ARG A 128 -44.47 28.00 12.72
N GLU A 129 -44.69 27.66 13.99
CA GLU A 129 -43.75 26.83 14.76
C GLU A 129 -43.61 25.42 14.15
N ASN A 130 -44.70 24.81 13.69
CA ASN A 130 -44.64 23.51 13.01
C ASN A 130 -43.82 23.60 11.71
N THR A 131 -44.04 24.62 10.88
CA THR A 131 -43.25 24.81 9.65
C THR A 131 -41.78 25.05 9.95
N ALA A 132 -41.45 25.88 10.96
CA ALA A 132 -40.08 26.11 11.38
C ALA A 132 -39.43 24.83 11.92
N HIS A 133 -40.17 24.03 12.69
CA HIS A 133 -39.72 22.75 13.20
C HIS A 133 -39.40 21.77 12.07
N ASP A 134 -40.29 21.63 11.08
CA ASP A 134 -40.06 20.75 9.94
C ASP A 134 -38.87 21.24 9.08
N GLU A 135 -38.70 22.55 8.89
CA GLU A 135 -37.50 23.11 8.28
C GLU A 135 -36.22 22.79 9.06
N THR A 136 -36.23 22.93 10.40
CA THR A 136 -35.05 22.60 11.21
C THR A 136 -34.73 21.11 11.18
N LYS A 137 -35.74 20.23 11.21
CA LYS A 137 -35.56 18.78 11.05
C LYS A 137 -34.95 18.44 9.70
N THR A 138 -35.46 19.00 8.61
CA THR A 138 -34.91 18.75 7.28
C THR A 138 -33.49 19.29 7.14
N ARG A 139 -33.18 20.45 7.72
CA ARG A 139 -31.79 20.99 7.78
C ARG A 139 -30.86 20.09 8.59
N LEU A 140 -31.30 19.60 9.75
CA LEU A 140 -30.54 18.67 10.59
C LEU A 140 -30.27 17.36 9.84
N HIS A 141 -31.30 16.73 9.27
CA HIS A 141 -31.15 15.51 8.49
C HIS A 141 -30.18 15.68 7.30
N ASN A 142 -30.26 16.81 6.60
CA ASN A 142 -29.32 17.12 5.52
C ASN A 142 -27.88 17.35 6.02
N ALA A 143 -27.72 17.90 7.22
CA ALA A 143 -26.41 18.07 7.85
C ALA A 143 -25.83 16.73 8.28
N ASP A 144 -26.63 15.84 8.87
CA ASP A 144 -26.24 14.48 9.26
C ASP A 144 -25.80 13.68 8.04
N LEU A 145 -26.58 13.72 6.94
CA LEU A 145 -26.22 13.05 5.69
C LEU A 145 -24.91 13.59 5.09
N ARG A 146 -24.64 14.90 5.23
CA ARG A 146 -23.37 15.48 4.81
C ARG A 146 -22.22 15.02 5.70
N ALA A 147 -22.43 14.96 7.02
CA ALA A 147 -21.44 14.47 7.97
C ALA A 147 -21.08 13.00 7.68
N GLU A 148 -22.07 12.13 7.50
CA GLU A 148 -21.86 10.73 7.12
C GLU A 148 -21.10 10.59 5.78
N ARG A 149 -21.46 11.39 4.77
CA ARG A 149 -20.75 11.39 3.48
C ARG A 149 -19.30 11.85 3.62
N SER A 150 -19.05 12.89 4.41
CA SER A 150 -17.69 13.35 4.69
C SER A 150 -16.90 12.32 5.49
N GLU A 151 -17.51 11.64 6.45
CA GLU A 151 -16.86 10.56 7.20
C GLU A 151 -16.50 9.38 6.29
N GLN A 152 -17.40 8.96 5.40
CA GLN A 152 -17.10 7.95 4.38
C GLN A 152 -15.96 8.36 3.45
N GLN A 153 -15.90 9.63 3.03
CA GLN A 153 -14.80 10.16 2.23
C GLN A 153 -13.46 10.14 2.99
N VAL A 154 -13.48 10.51 4.28
CA VAL A 154 -12.28 10.45 5.14
C VAL A 154 -11.80 9.01 5.27
N GLN A 155 -12.69 8.06 5.59
CA GLN A 155 -12.34 6.65 5.67
C GLN A 155 -11.77 6.11 4.34
N GLY A 156 -12.34 6.51 3.21
CA GLY A 156 -11.82 6.13 1.89
C GLY A 156 -10.42 6.69 1.61
N LEU A 157 -10.16 7.96 1.98
CA LEU A 157 -8.84 8.58 1.85
C LEU A 157 -7.82 7.97 2.82
N GLU A 158 -8.22 7.60 4.04
CA GLU A 158 -7.36 6.91 5.01
C GLU A 158 -6.96 5.52 4.50
N GLN A 159 -7.88 4.76 3.89
CA GLN A 159 -7.56 3.47 3.25
C GLN A 159 -6.56 3.66 2.10
N GLN A 160 -6.78 4.62 1.22
CA GLN A 160 -5.85 4.92 0.14
C GLN A 160 -4.47 5.36 0.66
N LEU A 161 -4.44 6.10 1.77
CA LEU A 161 -3.18 6.51 2.41
C LEU A 161 -2.43 5.30 2.97
N ASP A 162 -3.11 4.39 3.67
CA ASP A 162 -2.52 3.15 4.20
C ASP A 162 -2.00 2.23 3.08
N GLU A 163 -2.77 2.05 1.99
CA GLU A 163 -2.32 1.31 0.81
C GLU A 163 -1.07 1.95 0.19
N ASN A 164 -1.06 3.27 0.01
CA ASN A 164 0.10 3.98 -0.51
C ASN A 164 1.32 3.88 0.41
N GLN A 165 1.15 3.93 1.74
CA GLN A 165 2.22 3.74 2.70
C GLN A 165 2.81 2.33 2.62
N LYS A 166 1.96 1.30 2.50
CA LYS A 166 2.40 -0.08 2.28
C LYS A 166 3.14 -0.25 0.95
N HIS A 167 2.66 0.39 -0.11
CA HIS A 167 3.33 0.39 -1.41
C HIS A 167 4.70 1.07 -1.34
N LEU A 168 4.81 2.22 -0.66
CA LEU A 168 6.08 2.91 -0.44
C LEU A 168 7.04 2.04 0.38
N ALA A 169 6.59 1.42 1.47
CA ALA A 169 7.41 0.52 2.28
C ALA A 169 7.92 -0.68 1.45
N SER A 170 7.06 -1.28 0.63
CA SER A 170 7.47 -2.36 -0.29
C SER A 170 8.48 -1.89 -1.34
N LEU A 171 8.32 -0.67 -1.85
CA LEU A 171 9.26 -0.10 -2.82
C LEU A 171 10.61 0.21 -2.18
N GLU A 172 10.62 0.76 -0.96
CA GLU A 172 11.83 0.97 -0.19
C GLU A 172 12.56 -0.34 0.12
N GLU A 173 11.83 -1.40 0.49
CA GLU A 173 12.40 -2.73 0.71
C GLU A 173 13.04 -3.28 -0.58
N LYS A 174 12.35 -3.18 -1.72
CA LYS A 174 12.94 -3.54 -3.03
C LYS A 174 14.20 -2.74 -3.34
N HIS A 175 14.22 -1.44 -3.03
CA HIS A 175 15.40 -0.61 -3.21
C HIS A 175 16.54 -0.97 -2.25
N ARG A 176 16.25 -1.32 -0.99
CA ARG A 176 17.25 -1.82 -0.03
C ARG A 176 17.83 -3.13 -0.54
N ASN A 177 17.00 -4.10 -0.87
CA ASN A 177 17.43 -5.39 -1.42
C ASN A 177 18.27 -5.24 -2.70
N ALA A 178 17.92 -4.30 -3.58
CA ALA A 178 18.72 -4.01 -4.78
C ALA A 178 20.09 -3.39 -4.45
N ARG A 179 20.16 -2.51 -3.43
CA ARG A 179 21.44 -1.95 -2.95
C ARG A 179 22.30 -3.04 -2.33
N ASP A 180 21.74 -3.84 -1.44
CA ASP A 180 22.45 -4.94 -0.75
C ASP A 180 22.98 -5.95 -1.78
N ALA A 181 22.17 -6.32 -2.77
CA ALA A 181 22.61 -7.18 -3.88
C ALA A 181 23.80 -6.58 -4.65
N LEU A 182 23.76 -5.28 -4.96
CA LEU A 182 24.88 -4.58 -5.63
C LEU A 182 26.12 -4.51 -4.75
N GLU A 183 25.98 -4.33 -3.44
CA GLU A 183 27.09 -4.36 -2.49
C GLU A 183 27.72 -5.75 -2.42
N HIS A 184 26.91 -6.81 -2.38
CA HIS A 184 27.38 -8.18 -2.47
C HIS A 184 28.12 -8.43 -3.79
N PHE A 185 27.57 -8.02 -4.94
CA PHE A 185 28.28 -8.15 -6.22
C PHE A 185 29.59 -7.39 -6.26
N ARG A 186 29.64 -6.16 -5.72
CA ARG A 186 30.88 -5.37 -5.64
C ARG A 186 31.93 -6.05 -4.76
N THR A 187 31.51 -6.53 -3.60
CA THR A 187 32.40 -7.22 -2.64
C THR A 187 32.92 -8.51 -3.24
N SER A 188 32.05 -9.35 -3.81
CA SER A 188 32.45 -10.59 -4.50
C SER A 188 33.39 -10.32 -5.69
N ALA A 189 33.13 -9.28 -6.48
CA ALA A 189 34.02 -8.91 -7.58
C ALA A 189 35.39 -8.41 -7.08
N GLN A 190 35.41 -7.67 -5.97
CA GLN A 190 36.65 -7.22 -5.32
C GLN A 190 37.43 -8.42 -4.77
N GLU A 191 36.77 -9.34 -4.06
CA GLU A 191 37.37 -10.57 -3.55
C GLU A 191 37.92 -11.45 -4.67
N GLN A 192 37.17 -11.61 -5.77
CA GLN A 192 37.63 -12.35 -6.94
C GLN A 192 38.91 -11.75 -7.52
N ARG A 193 38.92 -10.42 -7.75
CA ARG A 193 40.13 -9.73 -8.25
C ARG A 193 41.29 -9.86 -7.28
N GLN A 194 41.05 -9.79 -5.97
CA GLN A 194 42.09 -9.97 -4.96
C GLN A 194 42.64 -11.40 -4.97
N GLN A 195 41.79 -12.42 -5.11
CA GLN A 195 42.23 -13.81 -5.24
C GLN A 195 43.03 -14.04 -6.53
N GLU A 196 42.59 -13.48 -7.66
CA GLU A 196 43.33 -13.52 -8.93
C GLU A 196 44.70 -12.85 -8.80
N GLN A 197 44.77 -11.68 -8.16
CA GLN A 197 46.03 -10.99 -7.88
C GLN A 197 46.97 -11.85 -7.03
N LEU A 198 46.47 -12.45 -5.94
CA LEU A 198 47.27 -13.33 -5.08
C LEU A 198 47.78 -14.56 -5.84
N ARG A 199 46.96 -15.16 -6.71
CA ARG A 199 47.38 -16.28 -7.56
C ARG A 199 48.47 -15.85 -8.54
N HIS A 200 48.31 -14.70 -9.20
CA HIS A 200 49.32 -14.15 -10.09
C HIS A 200 50.63 -13.83 -9.37
N ASP A 201 50.57 -13.21 -8.20
CA ASP A 201 51.76 -12.92 -7.38
C ASP A 201 52.48 -14.22 -6.99
N THR A 202 51.73 -15.26 -6.61
CA THR A 202 52.29 -16.59 -6.29
C THR A 202 52.97 -17.21 -7.51
N GLN A 203 52.35 -17.15 -8.70
CA GLN A 203 52.92 -17.66 -9.94
C GLN A 203 54.19 -16.90 -10.34
N VAL A 204 54.21 -15.57 -10.18
CA VAL A 204 55.39 -14.74 -10.43
C VAL A 204 56.53 -15.13 -9.48
N GLN A 205 56.24 -15.34 -8.18
CA GLN A 205 57.24 -15.79 -7.22
C GLN A 205 57.81 -17.18 -7.56
N GLN A 206 56.95 -18.11 -8.01
CA GLN A 206 57.39 -19.44 -8.48
C GLN A 206 58.32 -19.32 -9.69
N LEU A 207 57.92 -18.58 -10.72
CA LEU A 207 58.76 -18.34 -11.92
C LEU A 207 60.08 -17.64 -11.56
N GLN A 208 60.06 -16.69 -10.63
CA GLN A 208 61.29 -16.06 -10.13
C GLN A 208 62.20 -17.03 -9.36
N ALA A 209 61.63 -17.99 -8.64
CA ALA A 209 62.41 -19.05 -7.97
C ALA A 209 62.99 -20.03 -8.99
N GLU A 210 62.22 -20.44 -10.00
CA GLU A 210 62.69 -21.27 -11.11
C GLU A 210 63.81 -20.58 -11.90
N LEU A 211 63.66 -19.29 -12.24
CA LEU A 211 64.72 -18.50 -12.88
C LEU A 211 65.99 -18.45 -12.04
N ARG A 212 65.88 -18.29 -10.72
CA ARG A 212 67.03 -18.35 -9.81
C ARG A 212 67.69 -19.73 -9.82
N ASN A 213 66.91 -20.82 -9.76
CA ASN A 213 67.43 -22.19 -9.83
C ASN A 213 68.09 -22.49 -11.18
N LEU A 214 67.50 -22.04 -12.28
CA LEU A 214 68.04 -22.22 -13.62
C LEU A 214 69.35 -21.44 -13.79
N ASN A 215 69.39 -20.19 -13.33
CA ASN A 215 70.63 -19.39 -13.31
C ASN A 215 71.72 -20.05 -12.46
N GLN A 216 71.38 -20.57 -11.28
CA GLN A 216 72.33 -21.30 -10.44
C GLN A 216 72.87 -22.55 -11.17
N THR A 217 71.98 -23.30 -11.82
CA THR A 217 72.36 -24.46 -12.63
C THR A 217 73.25 -24.06 -13.82
N LEU A 218 72.95 -22.94 -14.48
CA LEU A 218 73.74 -22.40 -15.57
C LEU A 218 75.15 -22.01 -15.09
N ILE A 219 75.27 -21.35 -13.94
CA ILE A 219 76.57 -21.02 -13.32
C ILE A 219 77.38 -22.29 -13.05
N VAL A 220 76.75 -23.33 -12.50
CA VAL A 220 77.41 -24.63 -12.27
C VAL A 220 77.87 -25.25 -13.59
N LYS A 221 76.99 -25.32 -14.61
CA LYS A 221 77.37 -25.85 -15.94
C LYS A 221 78.46 -25.04 -16.63
N GLN A 222 78.45 -23.72 -16.49
CA GLN A 222 79.52 -22.86 -17.00
C GLN A 222 80.83 -23.16 -16.28
N SER A 223 80.81 -23.37 -14.96
CA SER A 223 82.00 -23.76 -14.20
C SER A 223 82.54 -25.13 -14.64
N GLU A 224 81.67 -26.13 -14.83
CA GLU A 224 82.03 -27.46 -15.37
C GLU A 224 82.66 -27.32 -16.77
N LEU A 225 82.06 -26.54 -17.67
CA LEU A 225 82.60 -26.28 -19.01
C LEU A 225 83.97 -25.60 -18.94
N THR A 226 84.17 -24.65 -18.04
CA THR A 226 85.50 -24.02 -17.88
C THR A 226 86.54 -25.01 -17.35
N GLN A 227 86.16 -25.93 -16.46
CA GLN A 227 87.05 -26.97 -15.96
C GLN A 227 87.40 -27.96 -17.07
N LEU A 228 86.42 -28.49 -17.81
CA LEU A 228 86.65 -29.35 -18.96
C LEU A 228 87.51 -28.67 -20.04
N ASN A 229 87.33 -27.37 -20.29
CA ASN A 229 88.19 -26.63 -21.21
C ASN A 229 89.64 -26.53 -20.72
N ARG A 230 89.87 -26.36 -19.40
CA ARG A 230 91.21 -26.40 -18.81
C ARG A 230 91.82 -27.78 -18.91
N ASP A 231 91.06 -28.82 -18.60
CA ASP A 231 91.50 -30.22 -18.69
C ASP A 231 91.83 -30.59 -20.14
N ASN A 232 90.98 -30.19 -21.11
CA ASN A 232 91.27 -30.33 -22.54
C ASN A 232 92.53 -29.59 -22.95
N ALA A 233 92.74 -28.36 -22.48
CA ALA A 233 93.98 -27.62 -22.76
C ALA A 233 95.21 -28.33 -22.17
N SER A 234 95.10 -28.91 -20.96
CA SER A 234 96.14 -29.73 -20.34
C SER A 234 96.44 -30.98 -21.16
N LEU A 235 95.41 -31.75 -21.54
CA LEU A 235 95.55 -32.94 -22.37
C LEU A 235 96.13 -32.61 -23.76
N VAL A 236 95.74 -31.49 -24.37
CA VAL A 236 96.35 -31.03 -25.64
C VAL A 236 97.83 -30.71 -25.42
N GLY A 237 98.19 -30.11 -24.28
CA GLY A 237 99.58 -29.93 -23.84
C GLY A 237 100.32 -31.27 -23.73
N GLU A 238 99.80 -32.23 -22.96
CA GLU A 238 100.35 -33.57 -22.78
C GLU A 238 100.49 -34.33 -24.10
N VAL A 239 99.48 -34.28 -24.97
CA VAL A 239 99.55 -34.87 -26.33
C VAL A 239 100.61 -34.16 -27.16
N GLY A 240 100.76 -32.84 -27.04
CA GLY A 240 101.83 -32.08 -27.64
C GLY A 240 103.21 -32.56 -27.18
N GLU A 241 103.39 -32.72 -25.87
CA GLU A 241 104.60 -33.25 -25.26
C GLU A 241 104.88 -34.69 -25.72
N HIS A 242 103.90 -35.58 -25.63
CA HIS A 242 104.02 -36.95 -26.14
C HIS A 242 104.32 -36.99 -27.63
N ARG A 243 103.77 -36.07 -28.44
CA ARG A 243 104.10 -35.97 -29.86
C ARG A 243 105.54 -35.50 -30.07
N THR A 244 106.05 -34.58 -29.24
CA THR A 244 107.47 -34.20 -29.29
C THR A 244 108.39 -35.34 -28.84
N GLN A 245 108.03 -36.05 -27.78
CA GLN A 245 108.72 -37.25 -27.32
C GLN A 245 108.70 -38.35 -28.38
N ALA A 246 107.57 -38.61 -29.01
CA ALA A 246 107.42 -39.57 -30.10
C ALA A 246 108.29 -39.17 -31.30
N LYS A 247 108.29 -37.90 -31.71
CA LYS A 247 109.21 -37.41 -32.77
C LYS A 247 110.68 -37.57 -32.38
N GLN A 248 111.02 -37.36 -31.11
CA GLN A 248 112.38 -37.53 -30.61
C GLN A 248 112.79 -39.01 -30.60
N LEU A 249 111.88 -39.90 -30.18
CA LEU A 249 112.07 -41.35 -30.23
C LEU A 249 112.13 -41.84 -31.67
N GLU A 250 111.26 -41.39 -32.59
CA GLU A 250 111.32 -41.68 -34.02
C GLU A 250 112.65 -41.23 -34.62
N LYS A 251 113.14 -40.05 -34.24
CA LYS A 251 114.47 -39.58 -34.66
C LYS A 251 115.57 -40.51 -34.14
N GLN A 252 115.55 -40.87 -32.85
CA GLN A 252 116.50 -41.83 -32.27
C GLN A 252 116.40 -43.20 -32.95
N LEU A 253 115.20 -43.66 -33.28
CA LEU A 253 114.95 -44.94 -33.95
C LEU A 253 115.44 -44.88 -35.40
N SER A 254 115.26 -43.76 -36.11
CA SER A 254 115.81 -43.53 -37.45
C SER A 254 117.35 -43.47 -37.45
N GLU A 255 117.96 -42.90 -36.40
CA GLU A 255 119.40 -42.91 -36.21
C GLU A 255 119.90 -44.33 -35.90
N LYS A 256 119.14 -45.10 -35.10
CA LYS A 256 119.43 -46.50 -34.80
C LYS A 256 119.23 -47.42 -35.99
N THR A 257 118.20 -47.23 -36.82
CA THR A 257 118.02 -47.99 -38.06
C THR A 257 119.09 -47.65 -39.08
N LYS A 258 119.48 -46.38 -39.24
CA LYS A 258 120.67 -46.03 -40.04
C LYS A 258 121.93 -46.70 -39.52
N GLN A 259 122.13 -46.75 -38.19
CA GLN A 259 123.24 -47.50 -37.59
C GLN A 259 123.15 -49.01 -37.88
N ALA A 260 121.95 -49.58 -37.84
CA ALA A 260 121.71 -51.00 -38.14
C ALA A 260 121.86 -51.33 -39.63
N GLU A 261 121.42 -50.46 -40.54
CA GLU A 261 121.64 -50.57 -41.98
C GLU A 261 123.13 -50.49 -42.31
N LEU A 262 123.87 -49.54 -41.73
CA LEU A 262 125.32 -49.50 -41.84
C LEU A 262 125.99 -50.76 -41.26
N ALA A 263 125.49 -51.30 -40.15
CA ALA A 263 125.96 -52.57 -39.59
C ALA A 263 125.63 -53.77 -40.49
N SER A 264 124.46 -53.78 -41.12
CA SER A 264 124.05 -54.81 -42.08
C SER A 264 124.88 -54.74 -43.36
N ASP A 265 125.12 -53.54 -43.91
CA ASP A 265 125.96 -53.33 -45.08
C ASP A 265 127.41 -53.73 -44.81
N THR A 266 127.93 -53.44 -43.61
CA THR A 266 129.26 -53.93 -43.21
C THR A 266 129.28 -55.45 -43.04
N SER A 267 128.22 -56.06 -42.50
CA SER A 267 128.09 -57.52 -42.42
C SER A 267 127.96 -58.19 -43.80
N ALA A 268 127.21 -57.59 -44.73
CA ALA A 268 127.07 -58.07 -46.10
C ALA A 268 128.40 -57.98 -46.88
N LYS A 269 129.16 -56.89 -46.68
CA LYS A 269 130.52 -56.77 -47.22
C LYS A 269 131.47 -57.81 -46.63
N LEU A 270 131.36 -58.12 -45.34
CA LEU A 270 132.12 -59.20 -44.69
C LEU A 270 131.78 -60.58 -45.28
N LEU A 271 130.49 -60.86 -45.52
CA LEU A 271 130.02 -62.09 -46.16
C LEU A 271 130.58 -62.24 -47.59
N ALA A 272 130.54 -61.18 -48.39
CA ALA A 272 131.11 -61.18 -49.75
C ALA A 272 132.64 -61.46 -49.73
N VAL A 273 133.37 -60.85 -48.78
CA VAL A 273 134.81 -61.13 -48.60
C VAL A 273 135.07 -62.58 -48.16
N THR A 274 134.19 -63.17 -47.34
CA THR A 274 134.32 -64.59 -46.98
C THR A 274 134.01 -65.53 -48.14
N GLU A 275 133.09 -65.18 -49.03
CA GLU A 275 132.81 -65.94 -50.25
C GLU A 275 133.98 -65.87 -51.24
N GLU A 276 134.58 -64.69 -51.42
CA GLU A 276 135.81 -64.52 -52.23
C GLU A 276 136.99 -65.32 -51.66
N LYS A 277 137.15 -65.35 -50.34
CA LYS A 277 138.16 -66.17 -49.66
C LYS A 277 137.96 -67.66 -49.94
N ASN A 278 136.73 -68.18 -49.80
CA ASN A 278 136.42 -69.59 -50.03
C ASN A 278 136.62 -70.00 -51.51
N ALA A 279 136.34 -69.08 -52.45
CA ALA A 279 136.61 -69.30 -53.88
C ALA A 279 138.12 -69.36 -54.19
N LEU A 280 138.96 -68.61 -53.46
CA LEU A 280 140.42 -68.69 -53.58
C LEU A 280 140.99 -69.98 -52.97
N ASP A 281 140.47 -70.43 -51.82
CA ASP A 281 140.91 -71.66 -51.16
C ASP A 281 140.62 -72.92 -52.01
N SER A 282 139.46 -72.97 -52.66
CA SER A 282 139.11 -74.07 -53.59
C SER A 282 140.00 -74.10 -54.85
N ARG A 283 140.50 -72.95 -55.30
CA ARG A 283 141.43 -72.83 -56.43
C ARG A 283 142.87 -73.23 -56.07
N LEU A 284 143.25 -73.09 -54.80
CA LEU A 284 144.54 -73.55 -54.25
C LEU A 284 144.57 -75.07 -54.11
N GLN A 285 143.45 -75.69 -53.71
CA GLN A 285 143.31 -77.15 -53.64
C GLN A 285 143.42 -77.85 -55.00
N SER A 286 142.87 -77.27 -56.07
CA SER A 286 142.92 -77.88 -57.41
C SER A 286 144.32 -77.83 -58.04
N LEU A 287 145.10 -76.78 -57.78
CA LEU A 287 146.50 -76.66 -58.24
C LEU A 287 147.44 -77.68 -57.56
N LEU A 288 147.21 -77.96 -56.27
CA LEU A 288 147.99 -78.98 -55.54
C LEU A 288 147.75 -80.39 -56.08
N GLN A 289 146.52 -80.74 -56.43
CA GLN A 289 146.20 -82.05 -57.02
C GLN A 289 146.83 -82.26 -58.41
N THR A 290 146.99 -81.21 -59.20
CA THR A 290 147.65 -81.32 -60.52
C THR A 290 149.16 -81.52 -60.43
N LEU A 291 149.80 -81.04 -59.35
CA LEU A 291 151.25 -81.17 -59.14
C LEU A 291 151.63 -82.60 -58.70
N ASP A 292 150.81 -83.23 -57.85
CA ASP A 292 151.01 -84.62 -57.42
C ASP A 292 150.83 -85.63 -58.58
N ALA A 293 149.95 -85.33 -59.53
CA ALA A 293 149.71 -86.19 -60.69
C ALA A 293 150.88 -86.20 -61.69
N GLU A 294 151.62 -85.10 -61.82
CA GLU A 294 152.83 -84.99 -62.66
C GLU A 294 154.03 -85.70 -62.00
N ALA A 295 154.18 -85.58 -60.67
CA ALA A 295 155.25 -86.24 -59.90
C ALA A 295 155.14 -87.79 -59.92
N GLY A 296 153.92 -88.33 -60.00
CA GLY A 296 153.69 -89.78 -60.12
C GLY A 296 154.10 -90.35 -61.49
N LYS A 297 153.96 -89.58 -62.57
CA LYS A 297 154.31 -90.02 -63.93
C LYS A 297 155.83 -90.04 -64.17
N ALA A 298 156.58 -89.11 -63.55
CA ALA A 298 158.04 -89.06 -63.65
C ALA A 298 158.74 -90.28 -62.99
N ARG A 299 158.26 -90.73 -61.82
CA ARG A 299 158.80 -91.92 -61.11
C ARG A 299 158.56 -93.25 -61.84
N GLY A 300 157.51 -93.35 -62.67
CA GLY A 300 157.20 -94.57 -63.42
C GLY A 300 158.15 -94.84 -64.60
N LEU A 301 158.65 -93.78 -65.24
CA LEU A 301 159.52 -93.90 -66.41
C LEU A 301 160.98 -94.22 -66.02
N GLU A 302 161.49 -93.67 -64.92
CA GLU A 302 162.85 -93.97 -64.41
C GLU A 302 163.01 -95.45 -63.99
N LEU A 303 161.96 -96.07 -63.45
CA LEU A 303 161.97 -97.49 -63.06
C LEU A 303 161.93 -98.46 -64.25
N SER A 304 161.47 -98.01 -65.42
CA SER A 304 161.43 -98.82 -66.65
C SER A 304 162.78 -98.84 -67.39
N LEU A 305 163.55 -97.76 -67.31
CA LEU A 305 164.91 -97.68 -67.87
C LEU A 305 165.92 -98.54 -67.09
N ALA A 306 165.80 -98.59 -65.75
CA ALA A 306 166.67 -99.41 -64.91
C ALA A 306 166.50 -100.94 -65.13
N LYS A 307 165.29 -101.40 -65.50
CA LYS A 307 165.03 -102.84 -65.73
C LYS A 307 165.56 -103.36 -67.07
N LEU A 308 165.53 -102.53 -68.12
CA LEU A 308 166.04 -102.93 -69.44
C LEU A 308 167.59 -102.89 -69.51
N GLN A 309 168.24 -102.06 -68.70
CA GLN A 309 169.71 -102.07 -68.56
C GLN A 309 170.22 -103.33 -67.83
N THR A 310 169.47 -103.86 -66.85
CA THR A 310 169.86 -105.11 -66.15
C THR A 310 169.65 -106.38 -66.97
N GLU A 311 168.77 -106.37 -67.98
CA GLU A 311 168.58 -107.53 -68.87
C GLU A 311 169.67 -107.65 -69.95
N LEU A 312 170.34 -106.54 -70.29
CA LEU A 312 171.45 -106.53 -71.26
C LEU A 312 172.76 -107.08 -70.64
N ASP A 313 173.00 -106.83 -69.35
CA ASP A 313 174.19 -107.29 -68.65
C ASP A 313 174.16 -108.79 -68.33
N VAL A 314 172.98 -109.36 -68.01
CA VAL A 314 172.84 -110.79 -67.65
C VAL A 314 172.99 -111.73 -68.86
N LYS A 315 172.71 -111.27 -70.09
CA LYS A 315 172.94 -112.11 -71.29
C LYS A 315 174.40 -112.12 -71.77
N ASN A 316 175.21 -111.13 -71.41
CA ASN A 316 176.64 -111.13 -71.73
C ASN A 316 177.48 -111.98 -70.75
N GLU A 317 176.99 -112.28 -69.54
CA GLU A 317 177.74 -113.06 -68.55
C GLU A 317 177.61 -114.60 -68.68
N LEU A 318 176.60 -115.11 -69.39
CA LEU A 318 176.37 -116.57 -69.53
C LEU A 318 177.01 -117.21 -70.77
N LEU A 319 177.81 -116.45 -71.53
CA LEU A 319 178.69 -116.96 -72.59
C LEU A 319 180.14 -117.23 -72.11
N ASP A 320 180.54 -116.80 -70.90
CA ASP A 320 181.96 -116.76 -70.51
C ASP A 320 182.39 -117.70 -69.37
N LYS A 321 181.52 -118.57 -68.85
CA LYS A 321 181.95 -119.58 -67.87
C LYS A 321 181.57 -121.01 -68.24
N LEU A 322 182.46 -121.57 -69.06
CA LEU A 322 183.05 -122.93 -68.94
C LEU A 322 182.54 -124.02 -69.90
N SER A 323 183.07 -123.90 -71.12
CA SER A 323 183.77 -125.01 -71.78
C SER A 323 185.02 -125.41 -70.97
N ILE A 324 185.36 -126.71 -71.03
CA ILE A 324 186.59 -127.40 -70.61
C ILE A 324 186.62 -127.95 -69.17
N ARG A 325 186.01 -129.12 -68.99
CA ARG A 325 186.72 -130.39 -69.23
C ARG A 325 185.83 -131.36 -69.99
#